data_AF-A0A959N6S8-F1
#
_entry.id   AF-A0A959N6S8-F1
#
_cell.length_a   1.000
_cell.length_b   1.000
_cell.length_c   1.000
_cell.angle_alpha   90.00
_cell.angle_beta   90.00
_cell.angle_gamma   90.00
#
_symmetry.space_group_name_H-M   'P 1'
#
loop_
_entity.id
_entity.type
_entity.pdbx_description
1 polymer ?
#
loop_
_entity_poly.entity_id
_entity_poly.type
_entity_poly.pdbx_seq_one_letter_code
_entity_poly.pdbx_strand_id
1 'polypeptide(L)'
;APVLFSVNSTNYDFSTGVSQAFGNNMVLIGGKASFYTGDISRDGCVDLSDLVAVVNKSTLFTTGPYVPEDLNFDNIVDLTDLVGCHNNTSIFVCGIDP
;
A
#
# COMPACT_ATOMS: atom_id res chain seq x y z
N ALA A 1 10.66 17.19 -12.81
CA ALA A 1 9.85 17.93 -13.81
C ALA A 1 8.88 16.94 -14.47
N PRO A 2 7.63 17.33 -14.77
CA PRO A 2 6.68 16.44 -15.42
C PRO A 2 7.22 15.93 -16.76
N VAL A 3 7.02 14.63 -17.03
CA VAL A 3 7.44 13.98 -18.27
C VAL A 3 6.24 13.82 -19.18
N LEU A 4 6.36 14.27 -20.43
CA LEU A 4 5.32 14.10 -21.43
C LEU A 4 5.32 12.64 -21.93
N PHE A 5 4.22 11.94 -21.73
CA PHE A 5 3.95 10.64 -22.34
C PHE A 5 3.61 10.82 -23.84
N SER A 6 4.60 11.22 -24.64
CA SER A 6 4.52 11.33 -26.11
C SER A 6 5.02 10.03 -26.77
N VAL A 7 5.09 10.00 -28.11
CA VAL A 7 5.50 8.89 -28.99
C VAL A 7 6.83 8.19 -28.66
N ASN A 8 7.60 8.68 -27.69
CA ASN A 8 8.79 8.01 -27.16
C ASN A 8 8.42 7.26 -25.87
N SER A 9 8.90 6.03 -25.71
CA SER A 9 8.72 5.26 -24.48
C SER A 9 9.32 6.01 -23.29
N THR A 10 8.48 6.44 -22.36
CA THR A 10 8.91 6.92 -21.03
C THR A 10 9.26 5.70 -20.18
N ASN A 11 10.53 5.32 -20.16
CA ASN A 11 11.00 4.22 -19.32
C ASN A 11 11.35 4.77 -17.94
N TYR A 12 10.63 4.30 -16.93
CA TYR A 12 10.90 4.61 -15.53
C TYR A 12 10.79 3.33 -14.70
N ASP A 13 11.80 3.07 -13.88
CA ASP A 13 11.92 1.83 -13.12
C ASP A 13 11.90 2.10 -11.62
N PHE A 14 10.74 1.85 -11.01
CA PHE A 14 10.51 1.98 -9.57
C PHE A 14 11.32 0.97 -8.72
N SER A 15 11.89 -0.08 -9.33
CA SER A 15 12.62 -1.11 -8.60
C SER A 15 14.06 -0.72 -8.25
N THR A 16 14.60 0.34 -8.86
CA THR A 16 15.99 0.76 -8.67
C THR A 16 16.27 1.45 -7.33
N GLY A 17 15.23 1.85 -6.58
CA GLY A 17 15.37 2.38 -5.23
C GLY A 17 14.11 3.08 -4.71
N VAL A 18 14.02 3.30 -3.40
CA VAL A 18 12.86 3.96 -2.77
C VAL A 18 12.67 5.42 -3.21
N SER A 19 13.75 6.06 -3.68
CA SER A 19 13.71 7.44 -4.18
C SER A 19 13.08 7.58 -5.57
N GLN A 20 12.66 6.47 -6.19
CA GLN A 20 11.97 6.52 -7.47
C GLN A 20 10.51 6.95 -7.31
N ALA A 21 9.93 6.84 -6.11
CA ALA A 21 8.59 7.35 -5.85
C ALA A 21 8.66 8.85 -5.51
N PHE A 22 7.63 9.58 -5.92
CA PHE A 22 7.47 10.97 -5.50
C PHE A 22 7.46 11.06 -3.97
N GLY A 23 8.23 12.02 -3.43
CA GLY A 23 8.42 12.19 -1.99
C GLY A 23 9.07 11.00 -1.26
N ASN A 24 9.74 10.08 -1.97
CA ASN A 24 10.32 8.84 -1.42
C ASN A 24 9.26 7.94 -0.74
N ASN A 25 8.03 7.90 -1.26
CA ASN A 25 6.91 7.15 -0.67
C ASN A 25 6.95 5.64 -0.96
N MET A 26 8.09 5.00 -0.69
CA MET A 26 8.30 3.56 -0.80
C MET A 26 9.17 3.07 0.36
N VAL A 27 9.11 1.76 0.63
CA VAL A 27 9.92 1.07 1.63
C VAL A 27 10.71 -0.08 0.99
N LEU A 28 11.84 -0.46 1.56
CA LEU A 28 12.65 -1.58 1.11
C LEU A 28 12.29 -2.85 1.92
N ILE A 29 11.71 -3.85 1.26
CA ILE A 29 11.34 -5.14 1.86
C ILE A 29 12.10 -6.24 1.13
N GLY A 30 12.94 -6.99 1.86
CA GLY A 30 13.73 -8.09 1.27
C GLY A 30 14.63 -7.65 0.10
N GLY A 31 15.10 -6.40 0.11
CA GLY A 31 15.92 -5.82 -0.96
C GLY A 31 15.14 -5.34 -2.19
N LYS A 32 13.81 -5.33 -2.16
CA LYS A 32 12.95 -4.80 -3.23
C LYS A 32 12.22 -3.54 -2.75
N ALA A 33 12.10 -2.55 -3.63
CA ALA A 33 11.24 -1.39 -3.38
C ALA A 33 9.77 -1.83 -3.39
N SER A 34 9.01 -1.42 -2.38
CA SER A 34 7.62 -1.79 -2.18
C SER A 34 6.81 -0.57 -1.78
N PHE A 35 5.56 -0.52 -2.26
CA PHE A 35 4.60 0.50 -1.86
C PHE A 35 3.89 0.09 -0.56
N TYR A 36 3.46 1.08 0.20
CA TYR A 36 2.61 0.84 1.35
C TYR A 36 1.21 0.42 0.90
N THR A 37 0.60 -0.48 1.66
CA THR A 37 -0.79 -0.95 1.51
C THR A 37 -1.63 -0.47 2.68
N GLY A 38 -2.96 -0.59 2.58
CA GLY A 38 -3.86 -0.39 3.72
C GLY A 38 -4.77 0.83 3.65
N ASP A 39 -4.70 1.68 2.62
CA ASP A 39 -5.73 2.71 2.38
C ASP A 39 -6.92 2.05 1.64
N ILE A 40 -7.85 1.50 2.43
CA ILE A 40 -9.03 0.77 1.96
C ILE A 40 -10.16 1.75 1.65
N SER A 41 -10.27 2.81 2.45
CA SER A 41 -11.26 3.88 2.33
C SER A 41 -11.01 4.78 1.10
N ARG A 42 -9.78 4.79 0.59
CA ARG A 42 -9.30 5.58 -0.56
C ARG A 42 -9.37 7.08 -0.30
N ASP A 43 -9.09 7.48 0.92
CA ASP A 43 -9.04 8.90 1.30
C ASP A 43 -7.63 9.50 1.21
N GLY A 44 -6.64 8.68 0.83
CA GLY A 44 -5.26 9.08 0.64
C GLY A 44 -4.39 8.84 1.87
N CYS A 45 -4.91 8.32 2.97
CA CYS A 45 -4.16 7.97 4.16
C CYS A 45 -4.53 6.58 4.68
N VAL A 46 -3.58 5.94 5.37
CA VAL A 46 -3.87 4.72 6.13
C VAL A 46 -4.22 5.13 7.55
N ASP A 47 -5.48 4.99 7.94
CA ASP A 47 -5.97 5.52 9.21
C ASP A 47 -6.84 4.52 10.00
N LEU A 48 -7.52 5.01 11.03
CA LEU A 48 -8.37 4.17 11.89
C LEU A 48 -9.54 3.54 11.12
N SER A 49 -10.08 4.23 10.13
CA SER A 49 -11.20 3.73 9.33
C SER A 49 -10.81 2.50 8.52
N ASP A 50 -9.60 2.50 7.97
CA ASP A 50 -9.04 1.33 7.28
C ASP A 50 -8.77 0.18 8.23
N LEU A 51 -8.20 0.48 9.40
CA LEU A 51 -7.94 -0.53 10.42
C LEU A 51 -9.23 -1.24 10.84
N VAL A 52 -10.33 -0.49 11.00
CA VAL A 52 -11.66 -1.05 11.29
C VAL A 52 -12.16 -1.94 10.15
N ALA A 53 -11.93 -1.57 8.89
CA ALA A 53 -12.28 -2.40 7.75
C ALA A 53 -11.54 -3.75 7.78
N VAL A 54 -10.23 -3.74 8.04
CA VAL A 54 -9.42 -4.97 8.18
C VAL A 54 -9.90 -5.83 9.34
N VAL A 55 -10.12 -5.24 10.53
CA VAL A 55 -10.63 -5.99 11.69
C VAL A 55 -11.94 -6.71 11.37
N ASN A 56 -12.89 -6.03 10.72
CA ASN A 56 -14.20 -6.60 10.41
C ASN A 56 -14.08 -7.83 9.49
N LYS A 57 -13.13 -7.84 8.55
CA LYS A 57 -12.90 -8.99 7.66
C LYS A 57 -12.04 -10.08 8.27
N SER A 58 -11.06 -9.69 9.08
CA SER A 58 -10.15 -10.57 9.80
C SER A 58 -10.90 -11.44 10.81
N THR A 59 -11.87 -10.87 11.53
CA THR A 59 -12.73 -11.64 12.45
C THR A 59 -13.57 -12.72 11.77
N LEU A 60 -13.80 -12.59 10.46
CA LEU A 60 -14.52 -13.55 9.65
C LEU A 60 -13.60 -14.50 8.87
N PHE A 61 -12.27 -14.33 8.97
CA PHE A 61 -11.28 -15.02 8.14
C PHE A 61 -11.67 -14.99 6.66
N THR A 62 -12.00 -13.79 6.17
CA THR A 62 -12.51 -13.62 4.81
C THR A 62 -11.46 -14.10 3.81
N THR A 63 -11.82 -15.06 2.96
CA THR A 63 -10.92 -15.56 1.91
C THR A 63 -11.43 -15.19 0.54
N GLY A 64 -10.51 -14.97 -0.40
CA GLY A 64 -10.88 -14.87 -1.81
C GLY A 64 -9.85 -14.10 -2.64
N PRO A 65 -9.97 -14.20 -3.98
CA PRO A 65 -9.17 -13.39 -4.86
C PRO A 65 -9.65 -11.94 -4.79
N TYR A 66 -8.73 -10.98 -4.64
CA TYR A 66 -9.00 -9.54 -4.65
C TYR A 66 -9.85 -9.01 -3.48
N VAL A 67 -9.61 -9.48 -2.27
CA VAL A 67 -10.17 -8.87 -1.07
C VAL A 67 -9.35 -7.61 -0.72
N PRO A 68 -9.92 -6.39 -0.69
CA PRO A 68 -9.15 -5.17 -0.44
C PRO A 68 -8.43 -5.16 0.92
N GLU A 69 -8.98 -5.85 1.91
CA GLU A 69 -8.45 -5.96 3.26
C GLU A 69 -7.35 -7.03 3.40
N ASP A 70 -7.07 -7.81 2.35
CA ASP A 70 -5.91 -8.71 2.25
C ASP A 70 -4.71 -7.87 1.76
N LEU A 71 -3.89 -7.45 2.71
CA LEU A 71 -2.79 -6.51 2.50
C LEU A 71 -1.46 -7.22 2.24
N ASN A 72 -1.35 -8.49 2.61
CA ASN A 72 -0.17 -9.32 2.40
C ASN A 72 -0.27 -10.19 1.12
N PHE A 73 -1.46 -10.25 0.51
CA PHE A 73 -1.80 -10.99 -0.71
C PHE A 73 -1.72 -12.51 -0.60
N ASP A 74 -2.00 -13.08 0.58
CA ASP A 74 -2.02 -14.53 0.80
C ASP A 74 -3.41 -15.19 0.60
N ASN A 75 -4.41 -14.38 0.22
CA ASN A 75 -5.82 -14.72 0.00
C ASN A 75 -6.63 -14.98 1.26
N ILE A 76 -6.13 -14.62 2.44
CA ILE A 76 -6.82 -14.75 3.72
C ILE A 76 -6.66 -13.44 4.50
N VAL A 77 -7.77 -12.77 4.79
CA VAL A 77 -7.72 -11.63 5.71
C VAL A 77 -7.62 -12.15 7.13
N ASP A 78 -6.49 -11.92 7.78
CA ASP A 78 -6.23 -12.40 9.14
C ASP A 78 -5.49 -11.38 10.03
N LEU A 79 -4.82 -11.84 11.09
CA LEU A 79 -4.09 -10.98 12.02
C LEU A 79 -2.87 -10.32 11.36
N THR A 80 -2.27 -10.93 10.36
CA THR A 80 -1.07 -10.42 9.70
C THR A 80 -1.38 -9.18 8.86
N ASP A 81 -2.54 -9.12 8.18
CA ASP A 81 -3.02 -7.91 7.52
C ASP A 81 -3.31 -6.79 8.52
N LEU A 82 -3.92 -7.15 9.65
CA LEU A 82 -4.22 -6.20 10.72
C LEU A 82 -2.94 -5.56 11.27
N VAL A 83 -1.90 -6.36 11.49
CA VAL A 83 -0.59 -5.87 11.93
C VAL A 83 0.04 -4.97 10.85
N GLY A 84 -0.07 -5.35 9.57
CA GLY A 84 0.40 -4.53 8.45
C GLY A 84 -0.28 -3.15 8.40
N CYS A 85 -1.61 -3.14 8.45
CA CYS A 85 -2.42 -1.92 8.48
C CYS A 85 -2.06 -1.06 9.71
N HIS A 86 -2.02 -1.65 10.90
CA HIS A 86 -1.69 -0.95 12.14
C HIS A 86 -0.32 -0.28 12.11
N ASN A 87 0.70 -0.97 11.58
CA ASN A 87 2.04 -0.39 11.46
C ASN A 87 2.04 0.83 10.54
N ASN A 88 1.31 0.77 9.43
CA ASN A 88 1.19 1.89 8.48
C ASN A 88 0.39 3.04 9.07
N THR A 89 -0.71 2.77 9.79
CA THR A 89 -1.46 3.78 10.54
C THR A 89 -0.58 4.46 11.60
N SER A 90 0.25 3.70 12.32
CA SER A 90 1.06 4.21 13.43
C SER A 90 2.18 5.16 12.99
N ILE A 91 2.58 5.09 11.71
CA ILE A 91 3.57 6.01 11.12
C ILE A 91 2.92 7.04 10.19
N PHE A 92 1.58 7.12 10.15
CA PHE A 92 0.82 8.06 9.34
C PHE A 92 1.16 7.97 7.84
N VAL A 93 1.17 6.76 7.28
CA VAL A 93 1.34 6.58 5.83
C VAL A 93 0.22 7.31 5.08
N CYS A 94 0.58 8.20 4.18
CA CYS A 94 -0.33 8.86 3.26
C CYS A 94 0.26 8.96 1.86
N GLY A 95 -0.60 9.14 0.87
CA GLY A 95 -0.24 9.57 -0.47
C GLY A 95 0.44 10.94 -0.43
N ILE A 96 1.31 11.18 -1.42
CA ILE A 96 1.96 12.47 -1.59
C ILE A 96 1.51 13.01 -2.94
N ASP A 97 0.67 14.03 -2.90
CA ASP A 97 0.15 14.72 -4.09
C ASP A 97 0.82 16.09 -4.25
N PRO A 98 1.06 16.57 -5.49
CA PRO A 98 1.60 17.90 -5.77
C PRO A 98 0.69 19.06 -5.39
#